data_AF-A0A1R3L0A8-F1
#
_entry.id   AF-A0A1R3L0A8-F1
#
_cell.length_a   1.000
_cell.length_b   1.000
_cell.length_c   1.000
_cell.angle_alpha   90.00
_cell.angle_beta   90.00
_cell.angle_gamma   90.00
#
_symmetry.space_group_name_H-M   'P 1'
#
loop_
_entity.id
_entity.type
_entity.pdbx_description
1 polymer ?
#
loop_
_entity_poly.entity_id
_entity_poly.type
_entity_poly.pdbx_seq_one_letter_code
_entity_poly.pdbx_strand_id
1 'polypeptide(L)'
;MPLPNVSAKCLSDITEYCKEHLKKGEAAETSFDMEFVKARDNESLKEMILGANYLNIKDLLDMLNQAVADRIKNKSVEYVR
;
A
#
# COMPACT_ATOMS: atom_id res chain seq x y z
N MET A 1 19.34 -5.95 12.96
CA MET A 1 19.49 -6.12 11.50
C MET A 1 19.17 -4.77 10.85
N PRO A 2 20.09 -4.14 10.11
CA PRO A 2 19.81 -2.86 9.46
C PRO A 2 18.98 -3.10 8.19
N LEU A 3 17.93 -2.30 8.00
CA LEU A 3 17.07 -2.29 6.81
C LEU A 3 17.49 -1.11 5.93
N PRO A 4 18.31 -1.31 4.89
CA PRO A 4 18.81 -0.20 4.07
C PRO A 4 17.75 0.39 3.13
N ASN A 5 16.68 -0.35 2.83
CA ASN A 5 15.68 0.04 1.83
C ASN A 5 14.29 0.39 2.40
N VAL A 6 14.13 0.34 3.73
CA VAL A 6 12.85 0.67 4.37
C VAL A 6 13.14 1.68 5.47
N SER A 7 12.73 2.93 5.26
CA SER A 7 12.86 3.96 6.28
C SER A 7 12.04 3.59 7.52
N ALA A 8 12.53 3.94 8.71
CA ALA A 8 11.81 3.72 9.97
C ALA A 8 10.40 4.34 9.97
N LYS A 9 10.22 5.46 9.27
CA LYS A 9 8.91 6.07 9.03
C LYS A 9 7.95 5.13 8.29
N CYS A 10 8.44 4.44 7.26
CA CYS A 10 7.62 3.54 6.45
C CYS A 10 7.15 2.34 7.29
N LEU A 11 8.02 1.79 8.15
CA LEU A 11 7.62 0.74 9.10
C LEU A 11 6.58 1.23 10.12
N SER A 12 6.71 2.47 10.60
CA SER A 12 5.72 3.07 11.50
C SER A 12 4.35 3.22 10.81
N ASP A 13 4.33 3.75 9.59
CA ASP A 13 3.11 3.86 8.76
C ASP A 13 2.47 2.49 8.52
N ILE A 14 3.26 1.48 8.13
CA ILE A 14 2.78 0.10 7.90
C ILE A 14 2.16 -0.48 9.18
N THR A 15 2.80 -0.25 10.32
CA THR A 15 2.33 -0.77 11.61
C THR A 15 1.04 -0.09 12.05
N GLU A 16 0.93 1.23 11.84
CA GLU A 16 -0.27 2.00 12.15
C GLU A 16 -1.43 1.61 11.23
N TYR A 17 -1.14 1.48 9.94
CA TYR A 17 -2.07 0.96 8.95
C TYR A 17 -2.60 -0.43 9.34
N CYS A 18 -1.72 -1.36 9.69
CA CYS A 18 -2.10 -2.71 10.13
C CYS A 18 -3.01 -2.70 11.37
N LYS A 19 -2.82 -1.74 12.30
CA LYS A 19 -3.67 -1.60 13.49
C LYS A 19 -5.05 -1.01 13.19
N GLU A 20 -5.12 -0.02 12.30
CA GLU A 20 -6.38 0.57 11.83
C GLU A 20 -7.20 -0.48 11.07
N HIS A 21 -6.53 -1.23 10.20
CA HIS A 21 -7.11 -2.27 9.36
C HIS A 21 -7.67 -3.43 10.22
N LEU A 22 -6.94 -3.87 11.26
CA LEU A 22 -7.44 -4.83 12.26
C LEU A 22 -8.65 -4.30 13.07
N LYS A 23 -8.81 -2.98 13.21
CA LYS A 23 -9.92 -2.36 13.95
C LYS A 23 -11.16 -2.11 13.11
N LYS A 24 -11.01 -1.77 11.82
CA LYS A 24 -12.12 -1.36 10.95
C LYS A 24 -12.80 -2.53 10.24
N GLY A 25 -12.12 -3.67 10.07
CA GLY A 25 -12.66 -4.83 9.34
C GLY A 25 -12.76 -4.57 7.82
N GLU A 26 -12.67 -5.63 7.04
CA GLU A 26 -12.42 -5.68 5.58
C GLU A 26 -13.32 -4.81 4.68
N ALA A 27 -14.43 -4.28 5.18
CA ALA A 27 -15.45 -3.60 4.38
C ALA A 27 -15.21 -2.10 4.10
N ALA A 28 -14.31 -1.43 4.84
CA ALA A 28 -14.09 0.02 4.73
C ALA A 28 -12.78 0.41 4.01
N GLU A 29 -12.05 -0.58 3.51
CA GLU A 29 -10.65 -0.46 3.13
C GLU A 29 -10.41 0.10 1.73
N THR A 30 -11.16 -0.39 0.74
CA THR A 30 -10.86 -0.16 -0.68
C THR A 30 -10.77 1.32 -1.09
N SER A 31 -11.58 2.18 -0.47
CA SER A 31 -11.61 3.62 -0.78
C SER A 31 -10.44 4.36 -0.14
N PHE A 32 -10.15 4.05 1.13
CA PHE A 32 -9.05 4.65 1.87
C PHE A 32 -7.71 4.22 1.27
N ASP A 33 -7.57 2.95 0.92
CA ASP A 33 -6.36 2.41 0.30
C ASP A 33 -6.09 3.01 -1.08
N MET A 34 -7.13 3.19 -1.89
CA MET A 34 -6.97 3.88 -3.17
C MET A 34 -6.51 5.31 -3.00
N GLU A 35 -7.06 6.06 -2.04
CA GLU A 35 -6.60 7.43 -1.76
C GLU A 35 -5.19 7.44 -1.18
N PHE A 36 -4.87 6.54 -0.26
CA PHE A 36 -3.57 6.42 0.38
C PHE A 36 -2.46 6.09 -0.63
N VAL A 37 -2.77 5.20 -1.58
CA VAL A 37 -1.87 4.80 -2.66
C VAL A 37 -1.80 5.86 -3.77
N LYS A 38 -2.91 6.54 -4.09
CA LYS A 38 -2.90 7.68 -5.05
C LYS A 38 -2.12 8.87 -4.53
N ALA A 39 -2.21 9.16 -3.24
CA ALA A 39 -1.50 10.25 -2.58
C ALA A 39 0.02 9.97 -2.46
N ARG A 40 0.47 8.73 -2.71
CA ARG A 40 1.89 8.35 -2.71
C ARG A 40 2.46 8.16 -4.11
N ASP A 41 3.74 8.53 -4.23
CA ASP A 41 4.56 8.23 -5.40
C ASP A 41 4.90 6.74 -5.52
N ASN A 42 5.27 6.32 -6.72
CA ASN A 42 5.70 4.94 -7.00
C ASN A 42 6.91 4.50 -6.16
N GLU A 43 7.76 5.44 -5.77
CA GLU A 43 8.93 5.18 -4.92
C GLU A 43 8.48 4.84 -3.49
N SER A 44 7.61 5.67 -2.90
CA SER A 44 6.99 5.42 -1.60
C SER A 44 6.16 4.14 -1.56
N LEU A 45 5.48 3.78 -2.67
CA LEU A 45 4.77 2.51 -2.80
C LEU A 45 5.72 1.32 -2.80
N LYS A 46 6.83 1.39 -3.54
CA LYS A 46 7.84 0.33 -3.54
C LYS A 46 8.45 0.11 -2.17
N GLU A 47 8.79 1.18 -1.45
CA GLU A 47 9.29 1.07 -0.07
C GLU A 47 8.26 0.41 0.85
N MET A 48 6.98 0.73 0.67
CA MET A 48 5.90 0.17 1.47
C MET A 48 5.66 -1.31 1.15
N ILE A 49 5.72 -1.71 -0.12
CA ILE A 49 5.66 -3.12 -0.55
C ILE A 49 6.83 -3.91 0.02
N LEU A 50 8.05 -3.35 -0.03
CA LEU A 50 9.24 -3.98 0.55
C LEU A 50 9.11 -4.14 2.07
N GLY A 51 8.61 -3.11 2.77
CA GLY A 51 8.33 -3.18 4.20
C GLY A 51 7.26 -4.23 4.56
N ALA A 52 6.16 -4.27 3.79
CA ALA A 52 5.09 -5.25 3.95
C ALA A 52 5.58 -6.68 3.70
N ASN A 53 6.40 -6.88 2.66
CA ASN A 53 7.02 -8.15 2.33
C ASN A 53 8.00 -8.60 3.43
N TYR A 54 8.76 -7.66 4.01
CA TYR A 54 9.69 -7.95 5.09
C TYR A 54 8.98 -8.34 6.39
N LEU A 55 7.86 -7.68 6.71
CA LEU A 55 7.00 -8.03 7.85
C LEU A 55 6.12 -9.26 7.58
N ASN A 56 6.12 -9.77 6.34
CA ASN A 56 5.33 -10.91 5.87
C ASN A 56 3.81 -10.71 6.08
N ILE A 57 3.33 -9.49 5.83
CA ILE A 57 1.90 -9.13 5.92
C ILE A 57 1.30 -9.28 4.53
N LYS A 58 0.65 -10.42 4.27
CA LYS A 58 0.06 -10.72 2.96
C LYS A 58 -1.06 -9.77 2.57
N ASP A 59 -1.94 -9.39 3.50
CA ASP A 59 -3.05 -8.47 3.25
C ASP A 59 -2.58 -7.12 2.73
N LEU A 60 -1.60 -6.51 3.42
CA LEU A 60 -1.00 -5.25 3.01
C LEU A 60 -0.28 -5.36 1.66
N LEU A 61 0.42 -6.47 1.42
CA LEU A 61 1.13 -6.70 0.16
C LEU A 61 0.14 -6.89 -1.01
N ASP A 62 -0.96 -7.60 -0.80
CA ASP A 62 -2.00 -7.79 -1.81
C ASP A 62 -2.70 -6.46 -2.13
N MET A 63 -3.06 -5.69 -1.11
CA MET A 63 -3.66 -4.36 -1.29
C MET A 63 -2.75 -3.41 -2.07
N LEU A 64 -1.46 -3.32 -1.70
CA LEU A 64 -0.52 -2.46 -2.41
C LEU A 64 -0.36 -2.89 -3.87
N ASN A 65 -0.34 -4.21 -4.15
CA ASN A 65 -0.30 -4.75 -5.50
C ASN A 65 -1.59 -4.45 -6.29
N GLN A 66 -2.76 -4.61 -5.65
CA GLN A 66 -4.04 -4.28 -6.26
C GLN A 66 -4.13 -2.80 -6.59
N ALA A 67 -3.68 -1.91 -5.71
CA ALA A 67 -3.71 -0.48 -5.96
C ALA A 67 -2.75 -0.05 -7.08
N VAL A 68 -1.57 -0.68 -7.19
CA VAL A 68 -0.68 -0.50 -8.36
C VAL A 68 -1.34 -1.01 -9.65
N ALA A 69 -1.98 -2.18 -9.60
CA ALA A 69 -2.71 -2.74 -10.74
C ALA A 69 -3.91 -1.86 -11.16
N ASP A 70 -4.64 -1.31 -10.20
CA ASP A 70 -5.74 -0.38 -10.46
C ASP A 70 -5.21 0.92 -11.07
N ARG A 71 -4.09 1.46 -10.58
CA ARG A 71 -3.45 2.65 -11.16
C ARG A 71 -3.03 2.43 -12.63
N ILE A 72 -2.55 1.23 -12.97
CA ILE A 72 -2.24 0.83 -14.35
C ILE A 72 -3.51 0.67 -15.19
N LYS A 73 -4.57 0.07 -14.62
CA LYS A 73 -5.88 -0.06 -15.26
C LYS A 73 -6.53 1.29 -15.50
N ASN A 74 -6.75 2.12 -14.48
CA ASN A 74 -7.40 3.44 -14.53
C ASN A 74 -6.76 4.34 -15.59
N LYS A 75 -5.41 4.39 -15.64
CA LYS A 75 -4.67 5.16 -16.64
C LYS A 75 -4.88 4.64 -18.07
N SER A 76 -5.17 3.35 -18.24
CA SER A 76 -5.57 2.76 -19.51
C SER A 76 -7.04 3.03 -19.85
N VAL A 77 -7.95 3.08 -18.85
CA VAL A 77 -9.38 3.32 -19.09
C VAL A 77 -9.67 4.77 -19.47
N GLU A 78 -9.00 5.75 -18.85
CA GLU A 78 -9.13 7.16 -19.23
C GLU A 78 -8.58 7.46 -20.64
N TYR A 79 -7.68 6.62 -21.15
CA TYR A 79 -7.13 6.78 -22.51
C TYR A 79 -8.04 6.21 -23.61
N VAL A 80 -9.07 5.45 -23.25
CA VAL A 80 -9.97 4.76 -24.19
C VAL A 80 -11.34 5.48 -24.32
N ARG A 81 -11.58 6.54 -23.57
CA ARG A 81 -12.88 7.22 -23.49
C ARG A 81 -12.98 8.50 -24.33
#